data_AF-A0A0L8AGH2-F1
#
_entry.id   AF-A0A0L8AGH2-F1
#
_cell.length_a   1.000
_cell.length_b   1.000
_cell.length_c   1.000
_cell.angle_alpha   90.00
_cell.angle_beta   90.00
_cell.angle_gamma   90.00
#
_symmetry.space_group_name_H-M   'P 1'
#
loop_
_entity.id
_entity.type
_entity.pdbx_description
1 polymer ?
#
loop_
_entity_poly.entity_id
_entity_poly.type
_entity_poly.pdbx_seq_one_letter_code
_entity_poly.pdbx_strand_id
1 'polypeptide(L)'
;MNDKKYLIFFIAIITIYVVYEMQKPKSEDWTVTYHYRDRIPFGTFATHDLLKDLFDQGDVPSSFKTIYELVEQEEVDDNFLAIAGNLIFDDNDFNSLLEHVEKGNTVFLAAQDFSTRFEDSLRFEAYLEQRLNPSDFTQIANELAEETKTSVRFALPNGNEETFVFPTLTTAAYFSKVESDSITEMAWREDGKPVLLKYNSGQGNLYLSTMPLAFTNYFVLHEETSAFASSMLSLLPEDEPLIHIEYYQMGKLESRSEIRALLSYPALRWAIFILLATVFIFILFESKRRQRIIAVIPPVKNATLEFVNTLGQLYHQQKNHKNLAQKRILFWKDYVRSHYTLRTDKLDEAFKLELTRKSGVEKAKVFELVELVERIEANDMIEEGELLMMEKLMNEFYGIV
;
A
#
# COMPACT_ATOMS: atom_id res chain seq x y z
N MET A 1 -23.86 -28.05 -2.53
CA MET A 1 -24.77 -27.30 -3.42
C MET A 1 -25.60 -26.23 -2.68
N ASN A 2 -25.55 -26.14 -1.35
CA ASN A 2 -26.26 -25.12 -0.57
C ASN A 2 -25.49 -23.81 -0.41
N ASP A 3 -24.16 -23.81 -0.49
CA ASP A 3 -23.34 -22.59 -0.27
C ASP A 3 -23.49 -21.54 -1.38
N LYS A 4 -23.75 -21.98 -2.62
CA LYS A 4 -23.98 -21.06 -3.76
C LYS A 4 -25.24 -20.22 -3.58
N LYS A 5 -26.28 -20.76 -2.91
CA LYS A 5 -27.53 -20.03 -2.68
C LYS A 5 -27.34 -18.92 -1.64
N TYR A 6 -26.58 -19.19 -0.58
CA TYR A 6 -26.21 -18.18 0.41
C TYR A 6 -25.28 -17.12 -0.18
N LEU A 7 -24.34 -17.52 -1.04
CA LEU A 7 -23.47 -16.57 -1.75
C LEU A 7 -24.28 -15.64 -2.67
N ILE A 8 -25.20 -16.18 -3.46
CA ILE A 8 -26.07 -15.39 -4.34
C ILE A 8 -26.96 -14.44 -3.53
N PHE A 9 -27.53 -14.92 -2.42
CA PHE A 9 -28.35 -14.09 -1.53
C PHE A 9 -27.54 -12.96 -0.88
N PHE A 10 -26.32 -13.25 -0.44
CA PHE A 10 -25.42 -12.25 0.12
C PHE A 10 -24.99 -11.19 -0.91
N ILE A 11 -24.64 -11.61 -2.13
CA ILE A 11 -24.33 -10.70 -3.24
C ILE A 11 -25.55 -9.84 -3.57
N ALA A 12 -26.76 -10.41 -3.59
CA ALA A 12 -27.99 -9.66 -3.83
C ALA A 12 -28.25 -8.60 -2.76
N ILE A 13 -28.08 -8.93 -1.48
CA ILE A 13 -28.22 -7.96 -0.37
C ILE A 13 -27.19 -6.84 -0.48
N ILE A 14 -25.91 -7.15 -0.74
CA ILE A 14 -24.88 -6.13 -0.92
C ILE A 14 -25.22 -5.23 -2.12
N THR A 15 -25.66 -5.82 -3.22
CA THR A 15 -26.01 -5.05 -4.43
C THR A 15 -27.19 -4.11 -4.15
N ILE A 16 -28.23 -4.58 -3.47
CA ILE A 16 -29.37 -3.75 -3.07
C ILE A 16 -28.92 -2.64 -2.12
N TYR A 17 -28.08 -2.95 -1.13
CA TYR A 17 -27.54 -1.97 -0.19
C TYR A 17 -26.71 -0.89 -0.90
N VAL A 18 -25.83 -1.27 -1.84
CA VAL A 18 -25.03 -0.34 -2.63
C VAL A 18 -25.93 0.55 -3.50
N VAL A 19 -26.93 -0.01 -4.16
CA VAL A 19 -27.89 0.77 -4.97
C VAL A 19 -28.68 1.75 -4.09
N TYR A 20 -29.13 1.32 -2.90
CA TYR A 20 -29.79 2.19 -1.93
C TYR A 20 -28.88 3.33 -1.47
N GLU A 21 -27.60 3.04 -1.17
CA GLU A 21 -26.64 4.05 -0.73
C GLU A 21 -26.26 5.01 -1.86
N MET A 22 -26.24 4.55 -3.12
CA MET A 22 -26.04 5.40 -4.29
C MET A 22 -27.23 6.33 -4.58
N GLN A 23 -28.44 5.95 -4.16
CA GLN A 23 -29.65 6.76 -4.31
C GLN A 23 -29.85 7.76 -3.17
N LYS A 24 -29.14 7.61 -2.04
CA LYS A 24 -29.16 8.66 -1.02
C LYS A 24 -28.59 9.94 -1.61
N PRO A 25 -29.27 11.10 -1.46
CA PRO A 25 -28.66 12.37 -1.78
C PRO A 25 -27.35 12.46 -1.00
N LYS A 26 -26.24 12.72 -1.70
CA LYS A 26 -24.95 12.94 -1.05
C LYS A 26 -25.18 14.02 -0.01
N SER A 27 -24.83 13.76 1.25
CA SER A 27 -24.77 14.82 2.25
C SER A 27 -23.84 15.89 1.67
N GLU A 28 -24.39 17.05 1.34
CA GLU A 28 -23.58 18.17 0.91
C GLU A 28 -22.62 18.48 2.06
N ASP A 29 -21.33 18.54 1.74
CA ASP A 29 -20.32 18.90 2.71
C ASP A 29 -20.30 20.42 2.80
N TRP A 30 -20.70 20.97 3.95
CA TRP A 30 -20.70 22.41 4.22
C TRP A 30 -19.58 22.80 5.19
N THR A 31 -18.53 21.98 5.27
CA THR A 31 -17.36 22.33 6.08
C THR A 31 -16.80 23.66 5.61
N VAL A 32 -16.57 24.58 6.54
CA VAL A 32 -15.97 25.89 6.24
C VAL A 32 -14.48 25.69 5.98
N THR A 33 -14.03 25.88 4.73
CA THR A 33 -12.62 25.68 4.35
C THR A 33 -11.94 26.92 3.81
N TYR A 34 -12.65 27.80 3.10
CA TYR A 34 -12.08 28.96 2.39
C TYR A 34 -10.97 28.63 1.38
N HIS A 35 -10.84 27.36 0.98
CA HIS A 35 -9.75 26.92 0.11
C HIS A 35 -10.09 27.09 -1.37
N TYR A 36 -9.16 27.65 -2.16
CA TYR A 36 -9.41 28.00 -3.56
C TYR A 36 -9.79 26.84 -4.48
N ARG A 37 -9.44 25.59 -4.13
CA ARG A 37 -9.78 24.41 -4.95
C ARG A 37 -11.09 23.76 -4.52
N ASP A 38 -11.65 24.17 -3.40
CA ASP A 38 -12.81 23.51 -2.82
C ASP A 38 -14.09 24.01 -3.48
N ARG A 39 -14.85 23.08 -4.07
CA ARG A 39 -16.15 23.34 -4.73
C ARG A 39 -17.36 23.19 -3.80
N ILE A 40 -17.12 22.95 -2.52
CA ILE A 40 -18.16 22.92 -1.49
C ILE A 40 -18.68 24.34 -1.22
N PRO A 41 -19.87 24.52 -0.63
CA PRO A 41 -20.48 25.85 -0.46
C PRO A 41 -19.58 26.89 0.22
N PHE A 42 -18.79 26.49 1.21
CA PHE A 42 -17.88 27.37 1.95
C PHE A 42 -16.39 27.28 1.53
N GLY A 43 -16.13 26.78 0.31
CA GLY A 43 -14.84 26.97 -0.38
C GLY A 43 -14.79 28.29 -1.16
N THR A 44 -13.64 28.64 -1.75
CA THR A 44 -13.41 29.92 -2.47
C THR A 44 -13.12 29.72 -3.96
N PHE A 45 -13.51 28.58 -4.54
CA PHE A 45 -13.33 28.28 -5.96
C PHE A 45 -13.96 29.31 -6.91
N ALA A 46 -15.20 29.73 -6.64
CA ALA A 46 -15.92 30.73 -7.42
C ALA A 46 -15.28 32.12 -7.27
N THR A 47 -14.70 32.43 -6.11
CA THR A 47 -13.93 33.67 -5.87
C THR A 47 -12.68 33.69 -6.72
N HIS A 48 -11.97 32.55 -6.81
CA HIS A 48 -10.83 32.42 -7.71
C HIS A 48 -11.22 32.52 -9.19
N ASP A 49 -12.41 32.06 -9.57
CA ASP A 49 -12.93 32.27 -10.93
C ASP A 49 -13.25 33.75 -11.18
N LEU A 50 -13.91 34.40 -10.23
CA LEU A 50 -14.22 35.84 -10.26
C LEU A 50 -12.95 36.70 -10.34
N LEU A 51 -11.89 36.35 -9.62
CA LEU A 51 -10.61 37.05 -9.69
C LEU A 51 -9.99 37.01 -11.10
N LYS A 52 -10.21 35.96 -11.89
CA LYS A 52 -9.71 35.90 -13.27
C LYS A 52 -10.42 36.88 -14.19
N ASP A 53 -11.70 37.15 -13.91
CA ASP A 53 -12.50 38.10 -14.68
C ASP A 53 -12.23 39.55 -14.24
N LEU A 54 -11.83 39.76 -12.98
CA LEU A 54 -11.55 41.08 -12.41
C LEU A 54 -10.12 41.60 -12.67
N PHE A 55 -9.14 40.71 -12.88
CA PHE A 55 -7.73 41.09 -12.99
C PHE A 55 -7.16 40.77 -14.38
N ASP A 56 -6.48 41.75 -14.98
CA ASP A 56 -5.92 41.65 -16.33
C ASP A 56 -4.81 40.58 -16.47
N GLN A 57 -4.21 40.17 -15.36
CA GLN A 57 -3.09 39.21 -15.33
C GLN A 57 -3.53 37.73 -15.40
N GLY A 58 -4.84 37.44 -15.41
CA GLY A 58 -5.38 36.09 -15.54
C GLY A 58 -5.45 35.31 -14.22
N ASP A 59 -4.79 34.16 -14.14
CA ASP A 59 -4.88 33.28 -12.97
C ASP A 59 -4.13 33.86 -11.75
N VAL A 60 -4.86 34.20 -10.68
CA VAL A 60 -4.29 34.63 -9.39
C VAL A 60 -3.62 33.44 -8.68
N PRO A 61 -2.30 33.46 -8.46
CA PRO A 61 -1.61 32.37 -7.75
C PRO A 61 -2.00 32.30 -6.27
N SER A 62 -2.06 31.07 -5.74
CA SER A 62 -2.25 30.81 -4.32
C SER A 62 -0.92 30.42 -3.64
N SER A 63 -0.59 31.05 -2.52
CA SER A 63 0.59 30.76 -1.70
C SER A 63 0.23 30.13 -0.36
N PHE A 64 1.03 29.16 0.11
CA PHE A 64 0.86 28.53 1.42
C PHE A 64 1.97 28.93 2.41
N LYS A 65 2.56 30.10 2.18
CA LYS A 65 3.59 30.73 3.01
C LYS A 65 2.97 31.88 3.79
N THR A 66 3.59 32.26 4.90
CA THR A 66 3.13 33.42 5.68
C THR A 66 3.50 34.74 4.97
N ILE A 67 2.90 35.86 5.39
CA ILE A 67 3.27 37.18 4.86
C ILE A 67 4.74 37.48 5.12
N TYR A 68 5.24 37.16 6.32
CA TYR A 68 6.66 37.30 6.63
C TYR A 68 7.56 36.54 5.64
N GLU A 69 7.23 35.28 5.31
CA GLU A 69 8.02 34.49 4.36
C GLU A 69 8.01 35.12 2.95
N LEU A 70 6.85 35.60 2.48
CA LEU A 70 6.73 36.23 1.16
C LEU A 70 7.49 37.56 1.08
N VAL A 71 7.36 38.41 2.10
CA VAL A 71 7.96 39.76 2.10
C VAL A 71 9.45 39.71 2.40
N GLU A 72 9.88 39.00 3.45
CA GLU A 72 11.27 39.08 3.95
C GLU A 72 12.22 38.07 3.32
N GLN A 73 11.72 36.90 2.91
CA GLN A 73 12.58 35.83 2.37
C GLN A 73 12.55 35.77 0.84
N GLU A 74 11.41 36.09 0.26
CA GLU A 74 11.19 36.02 -1.19
C GLU A 74 11.10 37.38 -1.85
N GLU A 75 11.10 38.46 -1.07
CA GLU A 75 11.07 39.85 -1.54
C GLU A 75 9.93 40.09 -2.55
N VAL A 76 8.78 39.46 -2.30
CA VAL A 76 7.58 39.57 -3.13
C VAL A 76 6.95 40.95 -2.93
N ASP A 77 6.74 41.66 -4.03
CA ASP A 77 6.18 43.03 -4.06
C ASP A 77 4.73 43.06 -4.59
N ASP A 78 4.05 41.91 -4.58
CA ASP A 78 2.68 41.77 -5.10
C ASP A 78 1.62 42.16 -4.04
N ASN A 79 0.41 42.49 -4.47
CA ASN A 79 -0.73 42.68 -3.57
C ASN A 79 -1.14 41.36 -2.92
N PHE A 80 -1.74 41.40 -1.73
CA PHE A 80 -2.15 40.19 -1.01
C PHE A 80 -3.65 40.14 -0.70
N LEU A 81 -4.23 38.96 -0.88
CA LEU A 81 -5.57 38.62 -0.41
C LEU A 81 -5.45 37.47 0.60
N ALA A 82 -6.10 37.55 1.75
CA ALA A 82 -6.24 36.43 2.67
C ALA A 82 -7.69 36.31 3.16
N ILE A 83 -8.28 35.13 3.01
CA ILE A 83 -9.64 34.82 3.44
C ILE A 83 -9.59 33.63 4.41
N ALA A 84 -9.91 33.86 5.67
CA ALA A 84 -9.85 32.83 6.69
C ALA A 84 -10.97 32.98 7.72
N GLY A 85 -11.21 31.95 8.54
CA GLY A 85 -12.11 32.08 9.69
C GLY A 85 -11.50 32.98 10.76
N ASN A 86 -10.23 32.76 11.10
CA ASN A 86 -9.47 33.53 12.07
C ASN A 86 -8.10 33.87 11.47
N LEU A 87 -7.65 35.13 11.57
CA LEU A 87 -6.30 35.53 11.18
C LEU A 87 -5.44 35.70 12.43
N ILE A 88 -4.59 34.70 12.67
CA ILE A 88 -3.64 34.68 13.79
C ILE A 88 -2.26 35.04 13.25
N PHE A 89 -1.83 36.28 13.50
CA PHE A 89 -0.53 36.76 13.08
C PHE A 89 0.41 36.79 14.29
N ASP A 90 1.66 36.38 14.08
CA ASP A 90 2.73 36.69 15.02
C ASP A 90 3.28 38.10 14.77
N ASP A 91 4.23 38.53 15.61
CA ASP A 91 4.82 39.86 15.48
C ASP A 91 5.54 40.05 14.14
N ASN A 92 6.11 38.99 13.55
CA ASN A 92 6.83 39.08 12.29
C ASN A 92 5.86 39.27 11.13
N ASP A 93 4.80 38.45 11.07
CA ASP A 93 3.75 38.57 10.06
C ASP A 93 3.10 39.96 10.10
N PHE A 94 2.80 40.47 11.30
CA PHE A 94 2.19 41.79 11.45
C PHE A 94 3.14 42.93 11.02
N ASN A 95 4.41 42.87 11.41
CA ASN A 95 5.37 43.91 11.04
C ASN A 95 5.64 43.89 9.53
N SER A 96 5.83 42.72 8.92
CA SER A 96 6.03 42.60 7.48
C SER A 96 4.78 42.99 6.68
N LEU A 97 3.58 42.70 7.19
CA LEU A 97 2.33 43.22 6.61
C LEU A 97 2.34 44.76 6.58
N LEU A 98 2.63 45.40 7.71
CA LEU A 98 2.64 46.87 7.77
C LEU A 98 3.72 47.46 6.87
N GLU A 99 4.93 46.91 6.87
CA GLU A 99 6.01 47.35 5.97
C GLU A 99 5.60 47.22 4.50
N HIS A 100 4.95 46.11 4.14
CA HIS A 100 4.45 45.87 2.78
C HIS A 100 3.42 46.92 2.34
N VAL A 101 2.49 47.26 3.24
CA VAL A 101 1.49 48.31 2.99
C VAL A 101 2.17 49.70 2.92
N GLU A 102 3.15 49.96 3.77
CA GLU A 102 3.90 51.23 3.78
C GLU A 102 4.69 51.45 2.49
N LYS A 103 5.18 50.37 1.85
CA LYS A 103 5.88 50.41 0.55
C LYS A 103 4.98 50.79 -0.63
N GLY A 104 3.66 50.66 -0.49
CA GLY A 104 2.70 51.00 -1.55
C GLY A 104 1.71 49.89 -1.88
N ASN A 105 1.94 48.67 -1.39
CA ASN A 105 1.13 47.52 -1.76
C ASN A 105 -0.21 47.50 -1.03
N THR A 106 -1.20 46.90 -1.67
CA THR A 106 -2.53 46.69 -1.11
C THR A 106 -2.65 45.30 -0.51
N VAL A 107 -3.16 45.23 0.71
CA VAL A 107 -3.47 43.97 1.39
C VAL A 107 -4.94 43.95 1.79
N PHE A 108 -5.65 42.89 1.40
CA PHE A 108 -7.04 42.65 1.76
C PHE A 108 -7.14 41.42 2.66
N LEU A 109 -7.63 41.61 3.89
CA LEU A 109 -7.79 40.57 4.89
C LEU A 109 -9.29 40.41 5.22
N ALA A 110 -9.84 39.21 5.03
CA ALA A 110 -11.19 38.85 5.44
C ALA A 110 -11.16 37.76 6.52
N ALA A 111 -11.69 38.07 7.71
CA ALA A 111 -11.75 37.13 8.83
C ALA A 111 -12.85 37.43 9.83
N GLN A 112 -13.44 36.41 10.45
CA GLN A 112 -14.42 36.63 11.53
C GLN A 112 -13.75 37.11 12.82
N ASP A 113 -12.48 36.75 13.01
CA ASP A 113 -11.70 37.08 14.20
C ASP A 113 -10.27 37.51 13.79
N PHE A 114 -9.77 38.57 14.43
CA PHE A 114 -8.44 39.12 14.22
C PHE A 114 -7.63 38.96 15.50
N SER A 115 -6.35 38.61 15.41
CA SER A 115 -5.50 38.51 16.60
C SER A 115 -5.40 39.84 17.35
N THR A 116 -5.24 39.77 18.68
CA THR A 116 -5.08 40.94 19.57
C THR A 116 -4.00 41.91 19.10
N ARG A 117 -2.97 41.43 18.40
CA ARG A 117 -1.91 42.28 17.85
C ARG A 117 -2.45 43.33 16.87
N PHE A 118 -3.41 42.97 16.03
CA PHE A 118 -4.10 43.90 15.14
C PHE A 118 -4.90 44.92 15.94
N GLU A 119 -5.70 44.44 16.89
CA GLU A 119 -6.57 45.26 17.73
C GLU A 119 -5.79 46.34 18.49
N ASP A 120 -4.71 45.94 19.16
CA ASP A 120 -3.85 46.84 19.94
C ASP A 120 -3.13 47.86 19.06
N SER A 121 -2.59 47.42 17.91
CA SER A 121 -1.75 48.26 17.05
C SER A 121 -2.57 49.23 16.21
N LEU A 122 -3.71 48.77 15.67
CA LEU A 122 -4.57 49.56 14.80
C LEU A 122 -5.72 50.23 15.57
N ARG A 123 -5.88 49.94 16.86
CA ARG A 123 -6.86 50.52 17.79
C ARG A 123 -8.31 50.31 17.35
N PHE A 124 -8.65 49.05 17.07
CA PHE A 124 -10.02 48.60 16.89
C PHE A 124 -10.27 47.35 17.75
N GLU A 125 -11.54 47.00 17.98
CA GLU A 125 -11.93 45.73 18.60
C GLU A 125 -12.89 44.99 17.66
N ALA A 126 -12.64 43.72 17.38
CA ALA A 126 -13.55 42.86 16.63
C ALA A 126 -14.40 42.03 17.62
N TYR A 127 -15.69 41.90 17.33
CA TYR A 127 -16.60 41.09 18.13
C TYR A 127 -17.34 40.09 17.25
N LEU A 128 -17.40 38.85 17.72
CA LEU A 128 -18.11 37.75 17.07
C LEU A 128 -19.29 37.35 17.97
N GLU A 129 -20.51 37.67 17.55
CA GLU A 129 -21.75 37.37 18.30
C GLU A 129 -21.97 35.86 18.46
N GLN A 130 -21.65 35.11 17.41
CA GLN A 130 -21.95 33.68 17.33
C GLN A 130 -20.81 32.94 16.66
N ARG A 131 -20.15 32.07 17.42
CA ARG A 131 -19.17 31.12 16.88
C ARG A 131 -19.91 29.98 16.21
N LEU A 132 -19.81 29.90 14.88
CA LEU A 132 -20.14 28.70 14.14
C LEU A 132 -19.25 27.55 14.59
N ASN A 133 -19.82 26.36 14.76
CA ASN A 133 -19.05 25.14 14.71
C ASN A 133 -18.93 24.69 13.24
N PRO A 134 -17.73 24.78 12.62
CA PRO A 134 -17.55 24.43 11.20
C PRO A 134 -17.88 22.97 10.87
N SER A 135 -18.01 22.11 11.89
CA SER A 135 -18.31 20.69 11.76
C SER A 135 -19.78 20.33 12.01
N ASP A 136 -20.62 21.28 12.44
CA ASP A 136 -22.04 21.04 12.71
C ASP A 136 -22.91 21.54 11.55
N PHE A 137 -23.15 20.65 10.58
CA PHE A 137 -24.01 20.92 9.44
C PHE A 137 -25.44 21.33 9.85
N THR A 138 -25.98 20.78 10.93
CA THR A 138 -27.38 21.06 11.34
C THR A 138 -27.51 22.50 11.82
N GLN A 139 -26.49 22.99 12.53
CA GLN A 139 -26.41 24.38 12.93
C GLN A 139 -26.35 25.31 11.71
N ILE A 140 -25.44 25.05 10.76
CA ILE A 140 -25.28 25.85 9.54
C ILE A 140 -26.58 25.86 8.72
N ALA A 141 -27.18 24.69 8.50
CA ALA A 141 -28.40 24.57 7.73
C ALA A 141 -29.59 25.30 8.38
N ASN A 142 -29.71 25.22 9.71
CA ASN A 142 -30.75 25.95 10.43
C ASN A 142 -30.53 27.46 10.37
N GLU A 143 -29.30 27.94 10.57
CA GLU A 143 -28.99 29.37 10.52
C GLU A 143 -29.13 29.97 9.12
N LEU A 144 -28.86 29.20 8.06
CA LEU A 144 -29.14 29.62 6.68
C LEU A 144 -30.62 29.51 6.31
N ALA A 145 -31.36 28.57 6.92
CA ALA A 145 -32.80 28.41 6.71
C ALA A 145 -33.63 29.41 7.54
N GLU A 146 -33.08 29.91 8.64
CA GLU A 146 -33.68 31.00 9.40
C GLU A 146 -33.75 32.25 8.52
N GLU A 147 -34.95 32.80 8.32
CA GLU A 147 -35.21 33.98 7.47
C GLU A 147 -34.60 35.28 8.02
N THR A 148 -33.73 35.21 9.04
CA THR A 148 -33.09 36.41 9.60
C THR A 148 -32.03 36.91 8.63
N LYS A 149 -32.41 37.95 7.89
CA LYS A 149 -31.55 38.68 6.97
C LYS A 149 -31.11 39.99 7.62
N THR A 150 -29.83 40.31 7.48
CA THR A 150 -29.23 41.57 7.90
C THR A 150 -28.79 42.35 6.66
N SER A 151 -29.10 43.64 6.62
CA SER A 151 -28.63 44.52 5.55
C SER A 151 -27.22 45.01 5.83
N VAL A 152 -26.37 45.05 4.80
CA VAL A 152 -25.02 45.60 4.82
C VAL A 152 -24.94 46.71 3.80
N ARG A 153 -24.67 47.93 4.26
CA ARG A 153 -24.45 49.10 3.41
C ARG A 153 -22.96 49.24 3.14
N PHE A 154 -22.56 49.36 1.88
CA PHE A 154 -21.17 49.51 1.45
C PHE A 154 -21.01 50.84 0.70
N ALA A 155 -20.11 51.69 1.19
CA ALA A 155 -19.66 52.90 0.52
C ALA A 155 -18.51 52.57 -0.43
N LEU A 156 -18.81 52.58 -1.72
CA LEU A 156 -17.86 52.31 -2.80
C LEU A 156 -16.85 53.47 -2.96
N PRO A 157 -15.64 53.22 -3.45
CA PRO A 157 -14.64 54.28 -3.69
C PRO A 157 -15.11 55.39 -4.65
N ASN A 158 -16.06 55.08 -5.53
CA ASN A 158 -16.65 56.05 -6.47
C ASN A 158 -17.65 57.02 -5.81
N GLY A 159 -17.92 56.87 -4.51
CA GLY A 159 -18.85 57.69 -3.73
C GLY A 159 -20.30 57.21 -3.76
N ASN A 160 -20.60 56.13 -4.49
CA ASN A 160 -21.91 55.50 -4.43
C ASN A 160 -22.02 54.62 -3.19
N GLU A 161 -23.25 54.45 -2.69
CA GLU A 161 -23.56 53.50 -1.63
C GLU A 161 -24.48 52.42 -2.18
N GLU A 162 -24.15 51.17 -1.90
CA GLU A 162 -24.98 50.01 -2.24
C GLU A 162 -25.35 49.24 -0.97
N THR A 163 -26.53 48.63 -0.98
CA THR A 163 -27.02 47.83 0.15
C THR A 163 -27.22 46.40 -0.31
N PHE A 164 -26.62 45.48 0.43
CA PHE A 164 -26.67 44.05 0.19
C PHE A 164 -27.35 43.36 1.37
N VAL A 165 -27.98 42.23 1.11
CA VAL A 165 -28.73 41.51 2.12
C VAL A 165 -28.11 40.14 2.33
N PHE A 166 -27.69 39.86 3.55
CA PHE A 166 -27.04 38.61 3.92
C PHE A 166 -27.82 37.88 5.01
N PRO A 167 -27.77 36.54 5.07
CA PRO A 167 -28.13 35.81 6.29
C PRO A 167 -27.31 36.35 7.46
N THR A 168 -27.93 36.53 8.63
CA THR A 168 -27.31 37.09 9.84
C THR A 168 -25.99 36.42 10.20
N LEU A 169 -25.89 35.12 9.90
CA LEU A 169 -24.67 34.32 10.06
C LEU A 169 -23.42 34.92 9.39
N THR A 170 -23.59 35.49 8.19
CA THR A 170 -22.49 36.09 7.41
C THR A 170 -22.00 37.38 8.06
N THR A 171 -22.87 38.05 8.81
CA THR A 171 -22.63 39.34 9.47
C THR A 171 -22.44 39.20 10.98
N ALA A 172 -22.24 37.99 11.50
CA ALA A 172 -22.12 37.72 12.93
C ALA A 172 -20.86 38.37 13.57
N ALA A 173 -19.84 38.67 12.75
CA ALA A 173 -18.66 39.40 13.16
C ALA A 173 -18.70 40.86 12.67
N TYR A 174 -18.27 41.78 13.52
CA TYR A 174 -18.20 43.21 13.23
C TYR A 174 -17.16 43.89 14.12
N PHE A 175 -16.76 45.10 13.73
CA PHE A 175 -15.90 45.95 14.55
C PHE A 175 -16.76 46.64 15.61
N SER A 176 -16.58 46.27 16.87
CA SER A 176 -17.39 46.78 17.99
C SER A 176 -16.98 48.21 18.37
N LYS A 177 -15.71 48.55 18.15
CA LYS A 177 -15.05 49.80 18.52
C LYS A 177 -13.92 50.14 17.53
N VAL A 178 -13.83 51.41 17.14
CA VAL A 178 -12.76 51.95 16.29
C VAL A 178 -12.34 53.29 16.89
N GLU A 179 -11.07 53.42 17.32
CA GLU A 179 -10.54 54.62 17.99
C GLU A 179 -9.37 55.29 17.24
N SER A 180 -9.14 54.88 15.99
CA SER A 180 -8.01 55.35 15.19
C SER A 180 -8.46 56.31 14.10
N ASP A 181 -7.87 57.51 14.07
CA ASP A 181 -8.06 58.49 12.99
C ASP A 181 -7.49 58.00 11.65
N SER A 182 -6.63 56.98 11.68
CA SER A 182 -6.06 56.36 10.48
C SER A 182 -6.99 55.32 9.85
N ILE A 183 -8.15 55.04 10.46
CA ILE A 183 -9.13 54.08 9.94
C ILE A 183 -10.30 54.82 9.30
N THR A 184 -10.73 54.35 8.14
CA THR A 184 -11.98 54.75 7.48
C THR A 184 -12.91 53.56 7.42
N GLU A 185 -14.10 53.70 7.99
CA GLU A 185 -15.17 52.72 7.87
C GLU A 185 -15.76 52.79 6.46
N MET A 186 -15.95 51.63 5.82
CA MET A 186 -16.42 51.57 4.44
C MET A 186 -17.71 50.75 4.29
N ALA A 187 -17.97 49.78 5.17
CA ALA A 187 -19.23 49.04 5.15
C ALA A 187 -19.78 48.85 6.57
N TRP A 188 -21.10 48.87 6.70
CA TRP A 188 -21.81 48.81 7.98
C TRP A 188 -23.00 47.85 7.92
N ARG A 189 -23.24 47.14 9.02
CA ARG A 189 -24.49 46.45 9.29
C ARG A 189 -25.63 47.45 9.51
N GLU A 190 -26.85 46.94 9.49
CA GLU A 190 -28.09 47.69 9.76
C GLU A 190 -28.10 48.42 11.12
N ASP A 191 -27.41 47.88 12.13
CA ASP A 191 -27.26 48.48 13.46
C ASP A 191 -26.14 49.55 13.54
N GLY A 192 -25.51 49.87 12.40
CA GLY A 192 -24.43 50.84 12.29
C GLY A 192 -23.06 50.29 12.66
N LYS A 193 -22.91 48.98 12.92
CA LYS A 193 -21.61 48.38 13.24
C LYS A 193 -20.78 48.16 11.97
N PRO A 194 -19.52 48.64 11.92
CA PRO A 194 -18.67 48.44 10.74
C PRO A 194 -18.31 46.97 10.50
N VAL A 195 -18.21 46.58 9.24
CA VAL A 195 -17.78 45.23 8.79
C VAL A 195 -16.67 45.29 7.72
N LEU A 196 -16.32 46.49 7.28
CA LEU A 196 -15.14 46.75 6.46
C LEU A 196 -14.47 48.04 6.93
N LEU A 197 -13.18 47.94 7.22
CA LEU A 197 -12.31 49.05 7.55
C LEU A 197 -11.21 49.18 6.49
N LYS A 198 -10.85 50.41 6.17
CA LYS A 198 -9.63 50.76 5.45
C LYS A 198 -8.67 51.45 6.40
N TYR A 199 -7.50 50.87 6.59
CA TYR A 199 -6.41 51.51 7.32
C TYR A 199 -5.54 52.29 6.33
N ASN A 200 -5.46 53.60 6.56
CA ASN A 200 -4.71 54.54 5.76
C ASN A 200 -3.31 54.69 6.37
N SER A 201 -2.35 53.91 5.91
CA SER A 201 -0.94 54.05 6.29
C SER A 201 -0.03 53.92 5.08
N GLY A 202 0.95 54.83 4.99
CA GLY A 202 1.89 54.89 3.88
C GLY A 202 1.24 55.22 2.53
N GLN A 203 1.75 54.59 1.48
CA GLN A 203 1.26 54.78 0.10
C GLN A 203 0.28 53.68 -0.34
N GLY A 204 0.24 52.56 0.38
CA GLY A 204 -0.64 51.43 0.10
C GLY A 204 -1.96 51.48 0.85
N ASN A 205 -2.72 50.38 0.78
CA ASN A 205 -4.03 50.27 1.41
C ASN A 205 -4.14 48.94 2.17
N LEU A 206 -4.58 48.98 3.43
CA LEU A 206 -4.93 47.77 4.18
C LEU A 206 -6.44 47.73 4.40
N TYR A 207 -7.09 46.72 3.83
CA TYR A 207 -8.52 46.48 3.98
C TYR A 207 -8.75 45.32 4.96
N LEU A 208 -9.61 45.53 5.95
CA LEU A 208 -9.97 44.54 6.97
C LEU A 208 -11.48 44.32 6.93
N SER A 209 -11.91 43.12 6.56
CA SER A 209 -13.33 42.73 6.53
C SER A 209 -13.64 41.66 7.57
N THR A 210 -14.77 41.80 8.26
CA THR A 210 -15.28 40.77 9.18
C THR A 210 -16.14 39.69 8.50
N MET A 211 -16.29 39.74 7.17
CA MET A 211 -17.24 38.92 6.42
C MET A 211 -16.54 37.93 5.46
N PRO A 212 -15.70 37.00 5.94
CA PRO A 212 -15.00 36.05 5.05
C PRO A 212 -15.95 35.11 4.31
N LEU A 213 -17.12 34.80 4.90
CA LEU A 213 -18.14 33.96 4.27
C LEU A 213 -18.68 34.58 2.97
N ALA A 214 -18.71 35.91 2.85
CA ALA A 214 -19.18 36.58 1.62
C ALA A 214 -18.33 36.22 0.38
N PHE A 215 -17.09 35.77 0.58
CA PHE A 215 -16.18 35.32 -0.47
C PHE A 215 -16.22 33.81 -0.70
N THR A 216 -17.27 33.11 -0.24
CA THR A 216 -17.40 31.67 -0.49
C THR A 216 -18.27 31.37 -1.70
N ASN A 217 -18.14 30.17 -2.26
CA ASN A 217 -18.89 29.70 -3.43
C ASN A 217 -20.39 29.94 -3.28
N TYR A 218 -20.95 29.71 -2.09
CA TYR A 218 -22.35 29.97 -1.83
C TYR A 218 -22.69 31.43 -2.12
N PHE A 219 -22.06 32.40 -1.45
CA PHE A 219 -22.43 33.81 -1.56
C PHE A 219 -21.96 34.49 -2.86
N VAL A 220 -20.85 34.04 -3.44
CA VAL A 220 -20.36 34.59 -4.72
C VAL A 220 -21.26 34.19 -5.89
N LEU A 221 -21.86 32.99 -5.85
CA LEU A 221 -22.74 32.49 -6.91
C LEU A 221 -24.21 32.92 -6.75
N HIS A 222 -24.60 33.53 -5.62
CA HIS A 222 -25.97 34.00 -5.39
C HIS A 222 -26.16 35.42 -5.91
N GLU A 223 -27.23 35.65 -6.69
CA GLU A 223 -27.53 36.92 -7.36
C GLU A 223 -27.62 38.11 -6.38
N GLU A 224 -28.21 37.91 -5.19
CA GLU A 224 -28.36 38.96 -4.16
C GLU A 224 -27.02 39.40 -3.54
N THR A 225 -25.99 38.55 -3.55
CA THR A 225 -24.73 38.75 -2.80
C THR A 225 -23.47 38.79 -3.67
N SER A 226 -23.56 38.36 -4.92
CA SER A 226 -22.44 38.29 -5.87
C SER A 226 -21.77 39.65 -6.11
N ALA A 227 -22.59 40.70 -6.25
CA ALA A 227 -22.10 42.06 -6.45
C ALA A 227 -21.32 42.61 -5.25
N PHE A 228 -21.60 42.15 -4.03
CA PHE A 228 -20.84 42.56 -2.84
C PHE A 228 -19.41 42.04 -2.89
N ALA A 229 -19.23 40.75 -3.17
CA ALA A 229 -17.91 40.13 -3.27
C ALA A 229 -17.09 40.77 -4.41
N SER A 230 -17.73 40.99 -5.57
CA SER A 230 -17.10 41.68 -6.70
C SER A 230 -16.65 43.08 -6.32
N SER A 231 -17.54 43.87 -5.69
CA SER A 231 -17.24 45.24 -5.27
C SER A 231 -16.14 45.32 -4.20
N MET A 232 -16.08 44.36 -3.28
CA MET A 232 -15.02 44.24 -2.28
C MET A 232 -13.67 43.91 -2.92
N LEU A 233 -13.65 42.98 -3.88
CA LEU A 233 -12.42 42.58 -4.57
C LEU A 233 -11.90 43.67 -5.51
N SER A 234 -12.78 44.48 -6.11
CA SER A 234 -12.39 45.67 -6.89
C SER A 234 -11.75 46.79 -6.05
N LEU A 235 -11.64 46.64 -4.72
CA LEU A 235 -10.80 47.52 -3.90
C LEU A 235 -9.30 47.25 -4.09
N LEU A 236 -8.95 46.06 -4.60
CA LEU A 236 -7.59 45.73 -5.01
C LEU A 236 -7.32 46.30 -6.41
N PRO A 237 -6.08 46.73 -6.69
CA PRO A 237 -5.70 47.27 -8.01
C PRO A 237 -5.73 46.20 -9.11
N GLU A 238 -6.59 46.37 -10.11
CA GLU A 238 -6.87 45.39 -11.19
C GLU A 238 -5.66 45.15 -12.12
N ASP A 239 -4.77 46.13 -12.25
CA ASP A 239 -3.59 46.12 -13.15
C ASP A 239 -2.30 45.64 -12.48
N GLU A 240 -2.33 45.40 -11.17
CA GLU A 240 -1.17 44.95 -10.39
C GLU A 240 -1.26 43.45 -10.03
N PRO A 241 -0.11 42.78 -9.81
CA PRO A 241 -0.11 41.37 -9.43
C PRO A 241 -0.75 41.17 -8.04
N LEU A 242 -1.45 40.04 -7.89
CA LEU A 242 -2.14 39.63 -6.67
C LEU A 242 -1.76 38.20 -6.31
N ILE A 243 -1.53 37.93 -5.03
CA ILE A 243 -1.37 36.58 -4.48
C ILE A 243 -2.46 36.32 -3.44
N HIS A 244 -3.16 35.18 -3.57
CA HIS A 244 -4.04 34.67 -2.52
C HIS A 244 -3.25 33.86 -1.49
N ILE A 245 -3.19 34.31 -0.25
CA ILE A 245 -2.48 33.65 0.83
C ILE A 245 -3.41 32.65 1.52
N GLU A 246 -3.09 31.37 1.32
CA GLU A 246 -3.83 30.21 1.86
C GLU A 246 -3.31 29.72 3.21
N TYR A 247 -2.17 30.23 3.66
CA TYR A 247 -1.53 29.77 4.89
C TYR A 247 -2.43 29.92 6.12
N TYR A 248 -3.18 31.01 6.23
CA TYR A 248 -3.92 31.30 7.46
C TYR A 248 -5.20 30.45 7.62
N GLN A 249 -5.76 29.90 6.53
CA GLN A 249 -6.85 28.92 6.59
C GLN A 249 -6.38 27.46 6.60
N MET A 250 -5.30 27.11 5.88
CA MET A 250 -4.88 25.71 5.69
C MET A 250 -3.60 25.32 6.46
N GLY A 251 -2.85 26.30 6.95
CA GLY A 251 -1.48 26.15 7.43
C GLY A 251 -0.47 25.95 6.31
N LYS A 252 0.79 25.72 6.69
CA LYS A 252 1.86 25.35 5.75
C LYS A 252 1.47 24.07 5.02
N LEU A 253 1.51 24.12 3.69
CA LEU A 253 1.49 22.91 2.86
C LEU A 253 2.89 22.25 2.83
N GLU A 254 3.59 22.23 3.97
CA GLU A 254 4.77 21.39 4.13
C GLU A 254 4.29 19.93 4.15
N SER A 255 4.48 19.28 3.00
CA SER A 255 4.25 17.86 2.75
C SER A 255 3.07 17.30 3.54
N ARG A 256 1.84 17.65 3.13
CA ARG A 256 0.72 16.71 3.25
C ARG A 256 1.17 15.46 2.50
N SER A 257 1.81 14.52 3.20
CA SER A 257 2.16 13.22 2.65
C SER A 257 0.90 12.70 1.97
N GLU A 258 1.00 12.21 0.74
CA GLU A 258 -0.16 11.69 -0.01
C GLU A 258 -0.94 10.65 0.83
N ILE A 259 -0.25 9.94 1.72
CA ILE A 259 -0.83 9.02 2.70
C ILE A 259 -1.75 9.76 3.70
N ARG A 260 -1.38 10.96 4.16
CA ARG A 260 -2.23 11.79 5.04
C ARG A 260 -3.49 12.27 4.32
N ALA A 261 -3.38 12.61 3.04
CA ALA A 261 -4.54 12.95 2.22
C ALA A 261 -5.43 11.72 1.97
N LEU A 262 -4.85 10.53 1.78
CA LEU A 262 -5.61 9.27 1.67
C LEU A 262 -6.33 8.93 3.00
N LEU A 263 -5.69 9.23 4.13
CA LEU A 263 -6.22 9.00 5.49
C LEU A 263 -7.19 10.07 5.98
N SER A 264 -7.36 11.21 5.28
CA SER A 264 -8.33 12.23 5.68
C SER A 264 -9.76 11.77 5.47
N TYR A 265 -10.01 11.01 4.40
CA TYR A 265 -11.31 10.43 4.11
C TYR A 265 -11.60 9.22 5.03
N PRO A 266 -12.70 9.24 5.82
CA PRO A 266 -13.00 8.17 6.78
C PRO A 266 -13.08 6.76 6.14
N ALA A 267 -13.67 6.66 4.94
CA ALA A 267 -13.80 5.38 4.23
C ALA A 267 -12.44 4.80 3.81
N LEU A 268 -11.56 5.63 3.24
CA LEU A 268 -10.21 5.23 2.83
C LEU A 268 -9.33 4.89 4.04
N ARG A 269 -9.48 5.64 5.14
CA ARG A 269 -8.82 5.33 6.41
C ARG A 269 -9.16 3.92 6.90
N TRP A 270 -10.44 3.57 6.95
CA TRP A 270 -10.86 2.21 7.33
C TRP A 270 -10.41 1.15 6.32
N ALA A 271 -10.44 1.45 5.01
CA ALA A 271 -9.96 0.53 3.99
C ALA A 271 -8.48 0.16 4.20
N ILE A 272 -7.62 1.15 4.51
CA ILE A 272 -6.20 0.93 4.81
C ILE A 272 -6.02 0.11 6.09
N PHE A 273 -6.75 0.44 7.16
CA PHE A 273 -6.67 -0.33 8.41
C PHE A 273 -7.15 -1.76 8.25
N ILE A 274 -8.22 -2.00 7.48
CA ILE A 274 -8.71 -3.34 7.16
C ILE A 274 -7.69 -4.09 6.31
N LEU A 275 -7.07 -3.45 5.32
CA LEU A 275 -6.02 -4.05 4.51
C LEU A 275 -4.82 -4.48 5.38
N LEU A 276 -4.32 -3.58 6.22
CA LEU A 276 -3.21 -3.86 7.13
C LEU A 276 -3.56 -4.96 8.13
N ALA A 277 -4.75 -4.92 8.71
CA ALA A 277 -5.23 -5.97 9.61
C ALA A 277 -5.34 -7.32 8.88
N THR A 278 -5.83 -7.34 7.64
CA THR A 278 -5.95 -8.55 6.82
C THR A 278 -4.58 -9.13 6.51
N VAL A 279 -3.62 -8.31 6.09
CA VAL A 279 -2.23 -8.74 5.85
C VAL A 279 -1.60 -9.27 7.13
N PHE A 280 -1.80 -8.58 8.25
CA PHE A 280 -1.28 -9.01 9.55
C PHE A 280 -1.87 -10.37 9.96
N ILE A 281 -3.18 -10.55 9.86
CA ILE A 281 -3.87 -11.82 10.12
C ILE A 281 -3.37 -12.91 9.16
N PHE A 282 -3.24 -12.60 7.87
CA PHE A 282 -2.73 -13.54 6.86
C PHE A 282 -1.33 -14.04 7.22
N ILE A 283 -0.42 -13.14 7.63
CA ILE A 283 0.92 -13.51 8.09
C ILE A 283 0.85 -14.38 9.35
N LEU A 284 -0.01 -14.06 10.33
CA LEU A 284 -0.16 -14.90 11.53
C LEU A 284 -0.59 -16.33 11.20
N PHE A 285 -1.45 -16.52 10.20
CA PHE A 285 -1.92 -17.85 9.79
C PHE A 285 -0.93 -18.60 8.87
N GLU A 286 -0.39 -17.95 7.85
CA GLU A 286 0.54 -18.59 6.89
C GLU A 286 1.99 -18.68 7.40
N SER A 287 2.37 -17.92 8.43
CA SER A 287 3.69 -18.09 9.07
C SER A 287 3.82 -19.43 9.81
N LYS A 288 2.71 -20.15 10.05
CA LYS A 288 2.76 -21.51 10.59
C LYS A 288 3.49 -22.43 9.62
N ARG A 289 4.66 -22.93 10.04
CA ARG A 289 5.48 -23.86 9.26
C ARG A 289 4.66 -25.08 8.83
N ARG A 290 4.47 -25.27 7.53
CA ARG A 290 3.91 -26.50 6.94
C ARG A 290 5.05 -27.53 6.85
N GLN A 291 4.91 -28.67 7.54
CA GLN A 291 5.89 -29.76 7.43
C GLN A 291 5.83 -30.37 6.03
N ARG A 292 7.01 -30.63 5.42
CA ARG A 292 7.10 -31.32 4.13
C ARG A 292 6.81 -32.81 4.33
N ILE A 293 6.11 -33.43 3.39
CA ILE A 293 5.84 -34.87 3.39
C ILE A 293 7.20 -35.59 3.33
N ILE A 294 7.45 -36.47 4.30
CA ILE A 294 8.66 -37.29 4.35
C ILE A 294 8.52 -38.39 3.29
N ALA A 295 9.47 -38.47 2.36
CA ALA A 295 9.49 -39.53 1.35
C ALA A 295 9.75 -40.91 2.00
N VAL A 296 8.97 -41.92 1.62
CA VAL A 296 9.15 -43.29 2.12
C VAL A 296 10.35 -43.92 1.42
N ILE A 297 11.39 -44.28 2.18
CA ILE A 297 12.59 -44.97 1.67
C ILE A 297 12.30 -46.49 1.69
N PRO A 298 12.30 -47.20 0.54
CA PRO A 298 12.11 -48.65 0.53
C PRO A 298 13.31 -49.39 1.15
N PRO A 299 13.11 -50.57 1.76
CA PRO A 299 14.20 -51.35 2.35
C PRO A 299 15.22 -51.82 1.30
N VAL A 300 16.48 -51.96 1.71
CA VAL A 300 17.59 -52.38 0.84
C VAL A 300 17.42 -53.86 0.48
N LYS A 301 17.42 -54.19 -0.82
CA LYS A 301 17.40 -55.58 -1.31
C LYS A 301 18.78 -56.21 -1.21
N ASN A 302 18.86 -57.52 -0.94
CA ASN A 302 20.11 -58.29 -0.94
C ASN A 302 20.63 -58.49 -2.38
N ALA A 303 21.44 -57.54 -2.86
CA ALA A 303 21.99 -57.57 -4.22
C ALA A 303 22.80 -58.84 -4.54
N THR A 304 23.47 -59.44 -3.55
CA THR A 304 24.21 -60.70 -3.72
C THR A 304 23.29 -61.86 -4.10
N LEU A 305 22.14 -61.97 -3.45
CA LEU A 305 21.18 -63.04 -3.71
C LEU A 305 20.54 -62.86 -5.10
N GLU A 306 20.24 -61.62 -5.47
CA GLU A 306 19.71 -61.29 -6.80
C GLU A 306 20.71 -61.60 -7.91
N PHE A 307 21.99 -61.30 -7.69
CA PHE A 307 23.07 -61.64 -8.62
C PHE A 307 23.22 -63.16 -8.78
N VAL A 308 23.26 -63.92 -7.68
CA VAL A 308 23.37 -65.39 -7.71
C VAL A 308 22.18 -66.02 -8.44
N ASN A 309 20.96 -65.55 -8.17
CA ASN A 309 19.76 -66.03 -8.86
C ASN A 309 19.79 -65.71 -10.35
N THR A 310 20.21 -64.51 -10.74
CA THR A 310 20.28 -64.10 -12.14
C THR A 310 21.32 -64.92 -12.90
N LEU A 311 22.50 -65.12 -12.31
CA LEU A 311 23.54 -65.93 -12.90
C LEU A 311 23.11 -67.40 -13.00
N GLY A 312 22.49 -67.96 -11.96
CA GLY A 312 21.94 -69.32 -11.96
C GLY A 312 20.88 -69.51 -13.05
N GLN A 313 19.96 -68.56 -13.22
CA GLN A 313 18.96 -68.59 -14.29
C GLN A 313 19.59 -68.54 -15.69
N LEU A 314 20.63 -67.74 -15.89
CA LEU A 314 21.34 -67.67 -17.17
C LEU A 314 21.94 -69.03 -17.55
N TYR A 315 22.64 -69.70 -16.62
CA TYR A 315 23.21 -71.02 -16.88
C TYR A 315 22.12 -72.09 -17.08
N HIS A 316 21.03 -72.03 -16.32
CA HIS A 316 19.89 -72.94 -16.49
C HIS A 316 19.23 -72.77 -17.88
N GLN A 317 19.04 -71.53 -18.34
CA GLN A 317 18.42 -71.24 -19.64
C GLN A 317 19.32 -71.63 -20.83
N GLN A 318 20.63 -71.44 -20.72
CA GLN A 318 21.57 -71.76 -21.81
C GLN A 318 21.69 -73.27 -22.08
N LYS A 319 21.35 -74.13 -21.12
CA LYS A 319 21.46 -75.60 -21.20
C LYS A 319 22.83 -76.09 -21.71
N ASN A 320 23.88 -75.31 -21.49
CA ASN A 320 25.24 -75.63 -21.91
C ASN A 320 25.93 -76.46 -20.82
N HIS A 321 25.53 -77.74 -20.72
CA HIS A 321 25.99 -78.66 -19.69
C HIS A 321 27.51 -78.88 -19.75
N LYS A 322 28.10 -78.91 -20.95
CA LYS A 322 29.55 -79.00 -21.17
C LYS A 322 30.31 -77.84 -20.53
N ASN A 323 29.87 -76.60 -20.78
CA ASN A 323 30.54 -75.43 -20.23
C ASN A 323 30.49 -75.40 -18.69
N LEU A 324 29.34 -75.77 -18.12
CA LEU A 324 29.18 -75.83 -16.67
C LEU A 324 30.03 -76.95 -16.05
N ALA A 325 30.04 -78.13 -16.67
CA ALA A 325 30.86 -79.26 -16.23
C ALA A 325 32.36 -78.93 -16.27
N GLN A 326 32.85 -78.33 -17.36
CA GLN A 326 34.25 -77.90 -17.48
C GLN A 326 34.66 -76.91 -16.38
N LYS A 327 33.80 -75.94 -16.07
CA LYS A 327 34.06 -74.99 -14.98
C LYS A 327 34.08 -75.70 -13.63
N ARG A 328 33.14 -76.61 -13.36
CA ARG A 328 33.13 -77.42 -12.15
C ARG A 328 34.37 -78.30 -12.02
N ILE A 329 34.79 -78.98 -13.08
CA ILE A 329 36.02 -79.78 -13.11
C ILE A 329 37.24 -78.90 -12.86
N LEU A 330 37.31 -77.71 -13.46
CA LEU A 330 38.40 -76.77 -13.23
C LEU A 330 38.51 -76.41 -11.74
N PHE A 331 37.38 -76.06 -11.10
CA PHE A 331 37.34 -75.77 -9.67
C PHE A 331 37.68 -76.99 -8.82
N TRP A 332 37.20 -78.17 -9.18
CA TRP A 332 37.52 -79.40 -8.47
C TRP A 332 39.02 -79.76 -8.59
N LYS A 333 39.61 -79.66 -9.79
CA LYS A 333 41.04 -79.84 -10.01
C LYS A 333 41.87 -78.82 -9.22
N ASP A 334 41.39 -77.59 -9.08
CA ASP A 334 42.03 -76.55 -8.28
C ASP A 334 41.93 -76.80 -6.77
N TYR A 335 40.77 -77.28 -6.31
CA TYR A 335 40.58 -77.76 -4.95
C TYR A 335 41.54 -78.91 -4.64
N VAL A 336 41.63 -79.91 -5.51
CA VAL A 336 42.53 -81.06 -5.33
C VAL A 336 44.00 -80.62 -5.33
N ARG A 337 44.38 -79.69 -6.20
CA ARG A 337 45.72 -79.08 -6.21
C ARG A 337 46.04 -78.34 -4.93
N SER A 338 45.12 -77.52 -4.43
CA SER A 338 45.34 -76.65 -3.27
C SER A 338 45.25 -77.39 -1.92
N HIS A 339 44.28 -78.29 -1.76
CA HIS A 339 44.00 -78.97 -0.49
C HIS A 339 44.82 -80.25 -0.30
N TYR A 340 45.07 -81.01 -1.38
CA TYR A 340 45.80 -82.29 -1.30
C TYR A 340 47.21 -82.21 -1.88
N THR A 341 47.60 -81.05 -2.43
CA THR A 341 48.92 -80.84 -3.06
C THR A 341 49.19 -81.91 -4.11
N LEU A 342 48.19 -82.19 -4.95
CA LEU A 342 48.25 -83.19 -6.02
C LEU A 342 48.28 -82.52 -7.38
N ARG A 343 49.11 -83.05 -8.28
CA ARG A 343 49.14 -82.63 -9.68
C ARG A 343 47.92 -83.21 -10.42
N THR A 344 47.19 -82.36 -11.16
CA THR A 344 45.95 -82.74 -11.88
C THR A 344 46.10 -82.64 -13.40
N ASP A 345 47.33 -82.63 -13.92
CA ASP A 345 47.63 -82.63 -15.36
C ASP A 345 47.45 -84.01 -16.01
N LYS A 346 47.65 -85.08 -15.24
CA LYS A 346 47.38 -86.46 -15.67
C LYS A 346 46.60 -87.18 -14.57
N LEU A 347 45.43 -87.71 -14.90
CA LEU A 347 44.52 -88.38 -13.98
C LEU A 347 44.71 -89.92 -14.00
N ASP A 348 45.98 -90.36 -14.01
CA ASP A 348 46.33 -91.78 -14.13
C ASP A 348 46.03 -92.59 -12.85
N GLU A 349 46.25 -93.91 -12.93
CA GLU A 349 46.06 -94.81 -11.78
C GLU A 349 46.87 -94.39 -10.54
N ALA A 350 48.05 -93.79 -10.72
CA ALA A 350 48.83 -93.27 -9.62
C ALA A 350 48.15 -92.08 -8.94
N PHE A 351 47.59 -91.15 -9.72
CA PHE A 351 46.77 -90.04 -9.22
C PHE A 351 45.55 -90.53 -8.44
N LYS A 352 44.79 -91.50 -8.99
CA LYS A 352 43.58 -92.03 -8.33
C LYS A 352 43.91 -92.63 -6.96
N LEU A 353 44.98 -93.43 -6.87
CA LEU A 353 45.42 -94.05 -5.61
C LEU A 353 45.91 -93.01 -4.59
N GLU A 354 46.65 -91.99 -5.02
CA GLU A 354 47.14 -90.94 -4.13
C GLU A 354 45.99 -90.04 -3.63
N LEU A 355 45.02 -89.75 -4.50
CA LEU A 355 43.82 -89.00 -4.16
C LEU A 355 42.98 -89.76 -3.12
N THR A 356 42.72 -91.06 -3.32
CA THR A 356 42.04 -91.91 -2.31
C THR A 356 42.75 -91.86 -0.96
N ARG A 357 44.08 -91.96 -0.96
CA ARG A 357 44.87 -91.95 0.29
C ARG A 357 44.81 -90.60 1.01
N LYS A 358 44.80 -89.49 0.27
CA LYS A 358 44.82 -88.13 0.85
C LYS A 358 43.44 -87.58 1.18
N SER A 359 42.41 -87.92 0.40
CA SER A 359 41.04 -87.45 0.64
C SER A 359 40.34 -88.26 1.73
N GLY A 360 40.72 -89.52 1.94
CA GLY A 360 40.02 -90.44 2.84
C GLY A 360 38.65 -90.91 2.31
N VAL A 361 38.30 -90.53 1.07
CA VAL A 361 37.08 -90.96 0.38
C VAL A 361 37.25 -92.40 -0.09
N GLU A 362 36.16 -93.17 -0.09
CA GLU A 362 36.14 -94.56 -0.53
C GLU A 362 36.72 -94.71 -1.95
N LYS A 363 37.59 -95.72 -2.12
CA LYS A 363 38.30 -95.97 -3.39
C LYS A 363 37.35 -96.04 -4.59
N ALA A 364 36.22 -96.75 -4.44
CA ALA A 364 35.23 -96.89 -5.51
C ALA A 364 34.73 -95.54 -6.03
N LYS A 365 34.41 -94.61 -5.12
CA LYS A 365 33.89 -93.28 -5.45
C LYS A 365 34.92 -92.37 -6.09
N VAL A 366 36.17 -92.42 -5.62
CA VAL A 366 37.26 -91.63 -6.21
C VAL A 366 37.52 -92.08 -7.65
N PHE A 367 37.55 -93.39 -7.88
CA PHE A 367 37.74 -93.94 -9.21
C PHE A 367 36.59 -93.59 -10.15
N GLU A 368 35.34 -93.73 -9.68
CA GLU A 368 34.14 -93.37 -10.42
C GLU A 368 34.10 -91.88 -10.79
N LEU A 369 34.42 -90.99 -9.84
CA LEU A 369 34.49 -89.54 -10.09
C LEU A 369 35.58 -89.21 -11.13
N VAL A 370 36.78 -89.77 -10.99
CA VAL A 370 37.88 -89.47 -11.91
C VAL A 370 37.58 -89.99 -13.32
N GLU A 371 37.02 -91.20 -13.46
CA GLU A 371 36.61 -91.74 -14.76
C GLU A 371 35.50 -90.91 -15.41
N LEU A 372 34.56 -90.40 -14.62
CA LEU A 372 33.51 -89.51 -15.12
C LEU A 372 34.10 -88.17 -15.56
N VAL A 373 35.07 -87.62 -14.83
CA VAL A 373 35.80 -86.40 -15.20
C VAL A 373 36.55 -86.60 -16.52
N GLU A 374 37.28 -87.71 -16.68
CA GLU A 374 38.00 -88.04 -17.92
C GLU A 374 37.04 -88.17 -19.12
N ARG A 375 35.91 -88.85 -18.92
CA ARG A 375 34.86 -89.01 -19.94
C ARG A 375 34.25 -87.66 -20.34
N ILE A 376 33.92 -86.83 -19.35
CA ILE A 376 33.39 -85.49 -19.55
C ILE A 376 34.39 -84.62 -20.29
N GLU A 377 35.69 -84.69 -19.99
CA GLU A 377 36.71 -83.90 -20.69
C GLU A 377 36.88 -84.36 -22.15
N ALA A 378 36.80 -85.67 -22.41
CA ALA A 378 36.96 -86.25 -23.75
C ALA A 378 35.78 -86.02 -24.70
N ASN A 379 34.54 -85.94 -24.21
CA ASN A 379 33.35 -85.80 -25.04
C ASN A 379 32.98 -84.34 -25.35
N ASP A 380 32.61 -84.01 -26.58
CA ASP A 380 32.22 -82.63 -26.96
C ASP A 380 30.84 -82.21 -26.43
N MET A 381 29.93 -83.16 -26.21
CA MET A 381 28.60 -82.93 -25.65
C MET A 381 28.40 -83.76 -24.38
N ILE A 382 27.66 -83.21 -23.42
CA ILE A 382 27.32 -83.84 -22.14
C ILE A 382 25.81 -83.72 -21.95
N GLU A 383 25.16 -84.81 -21.56
CA GLU A 383 23.75 -84.80 -21.20
C GLU A 383 23.54 -84.31 -19.76
N GLU A 384 22.35 -83.77 -19.47
CA GLU A 384 22.00 -83.29 -18.12
C GLU A 384 22.23 -84.34 -17.03
N GLY A 385 21.96 -85.62 -17.33
CA GLY A 385 22.17 -86.73 -16.40
C GLY A 385 23.63 -86.94 -15.99
N GLU A 386 24.58 -86.79 -16.93
CA GLU A 386 26.01 -86.91 -16.65
C GLU A 386 26.52 -85.74 -15.79
N LEU A 387 26.02 -84.53 -16.05
CA LEU A 387 26.32 -83.35 -15.23
C LEU A 387 25.80 -83.51 -13.79
N LEU A 388 24.56 -83.99 -13.63
CA LEU A 388 23.96 -84.24 -12.31
C LEU A 388 24.71 -85.34 -11.56
N MET A 389 25.10 -86.41 -12.24
CA MET A 389 25.90 -87.49 -11.66
C MET A 389 27.27 -86.99 -11.22
N MET A 390 27.93 -86.15 -12.03
CA MET A 390 29.21 -85.52 -11.68
C MET A 390 29.06 -84.64 -10.44
N GLU A 391 28.04 -83.79 -10.38
CA GLU A 391 27.83 -82.92 -9.23
C GLU A 391 27.52 -83.73 -7.96
N LYS A 392 26.74 -84.81 -8.08
CA LYS A 392 26.49 -85.71 -6.95
C LYS A 392 27.79 -86.34 -6.43
N LEU A 393 28.62 -86.88 -7.32
CA LEU A 393 29.92 -87.47 -6.95
C LEU A 393 30.89 -86.43 -6.38
N MET A 394 30.88 -85.19 -6.88
CA MET A 394 31.68 -84.09 -6.33
C MET A 394 31.18 -83.69 -4.94
N ASN A 395 29.88 -83.57 -4.71
CA ASN A 395 29.32 -83.25 -3.40
C ASN A 395 29.65 -84.35 -2.38
N GLU A 396 29.50 -85.62 -2.77
CA GLU A 396 29.92 -86.75 -1.94
C GLU A 396 31.42 -86.71 -1.63
N PHE A 397 32.25 -86.32 -2.60
CA PHE A 397 33.68 -86.11 -2.40
C PHE A 397 33.99 -84.97 -1.42
N TYR A 398 33.21 -83.89 -1.42
CA TYR A 398 33.33 -82.77 -0.48
C TYR A 398 32.70 -83.02 0.89
N GLY A 399 31.95 -84.11 1.07
CA GLY A 399 31.18 -84.38 2.29
C GLY A 399 29.92 -83.50 2.43
N ILE A 400 29.41 -82.97 1.32
CA ILE A 400 28.16 -82.20 1.26
C ILE A 400 27.05 -83.20 0.94
N VAL A 401 26.08 -83.36 1.87
CA VAL A 401 24.91 -84.25 1.71
C VAL A 401 23.75 -83.50 1.09
#